data_AF-A0A212JH11-F1
#
_entry.id   AF-A0A212JH11-F1
#
_cell.length_a   1.000
_cell.length_b   1.000
_cell.length_c   1.000
_cell.angle_alpha   90.00
_cell.angle_beta   90.00
_cell.angle_gamma   90.00
#
_symmetry.space_group_name_H-M   'P 1'
#
loop_
_entity.id
_entity.type
_entity.pdbx_description
1 polymer ?
#
loop_
_entity_poly.entity_id
_entity_poly.type
_entity_poly.pdbx_seq_one_letter_code
_entity_poly.pdbx_strand_id
1 'polypeptide(L)'
;MPQSHSRDTKTTPPKVLFFSSSDSGGAGIGARRLHLSLRDHGLGNLMYVGKKQSDAQGVYIPPVPGQKIVELPGGGMALENYLLLERSWLGTVHRQYPNHSKNLEYFTIPGQSVQLDAVPLFADADVISMHWISGFLDPVLSAAQLAGKKLTWTVRDQNPFTGGCHYTGDSLLSG
;
A
#
# COMPACT_ATOMS: atom_id res chain seq x y z
N MET A 1 47.97 -25.07 10.06
CA MET A 1 46.74 -25.22 9.26
C MET A 1 45.61 -24.45 9.95
N PRO A 2 45.21 -23.26 9.47
CA PRO A 2 43.92 -22.68 9.83
C PRO A 2 42.94 -22.87 8.67
N GLN A 3 41.80 -23.50 8.93
CA GLN A 3 40.73 -23.64 7.95
C GLN A 3 40.01 -22.30 7.79
N SER A 4 40.23 -21.65 6.64
CA SER A 4 39.42 -20.52 6.16
C SER A 4 38.00 -21.01 5.89
N HIS A 5 37.05 -20.66 6.76
CA HIS A 5 35.64 -20.80 6.46
C HIS A 5 35.24 -19.70 5.47
N SER A 6 35.36 -20.01 4.18
CA SER A 6 34.69 -19.24 3.12
C SER A 6 33.18 -19.36 3.33
N ARG A 7 32.52 -18.26 3.71
CA ARG A 7 31.08 -18.08 3.49
C ARG A 7 30.89 -17.17 2.29
N ASP A 8 31.26 -17.67 1.11
CA ASP A 8 30.71 -17.17 -0.13
C ASP A 8 29.38 -17.89 -0.40
N THR A 9 28.31 -17.41 0.24
CA THR A 9 26.98 -17.58 -0.33
C THR A 9 26.60 -16.24 -0.93
N LYS A 10 26.76 -16.08 -2.24
CA LYS A 10 26.04 -15.07 -3.00
C LYS A 10 24.55 -15.37 -2.85
N THR A 11 23.95 -14.91 -1.75
CA THR A 11 22.51 -14.94 -1.56
C THR A 11 21.92 -13.99 -2.58
N THR A 12 21.10 -14.50 -3.50
CA THR A 12 20.28 -13.66 -4.38
C THR A 12 19.57 -12.61 -3.51
N PRO A 13 19.62 -11.32 -3.86
CA PRO A 13 18.95 -10.30 -3.08
C PRO A 13 17.45 -10.62 -2.98
N PRO A 14 16.82 -10.40 -1.82
CA PRO A 14 15.42 -10.76 -1.61
C PRO A 14 14.51 -9.97 -2.55
N LYS A 15 13.48 -10.64 -3.08
CA LYS A 15 12.42 -10.00 -3.86
C LYS A 15 11.44 -9.33 -2.92
N VAL A 16 11.37 -8.01 -2.99
CA VAL A 16 10.47 -7.21 -2.14
C VAL A 16 9.26 -6.74 -2.95
N LEU A 17 8.07 -6.97 -2.42
CA LEU A 17 6.81 -6.50 -2.98
C LEU A 17 6.14 -5.50 -2.05
N PHE A 18 5.99 -4.27 -2.52
CA PHE A 18 5.34 -3.17 -1.82
C PHE A 18 3.85 -3.11 -2.14
N PHE A 19 3.05 -2.75 -1.14
CA PHE A 19 1.62 -2.49 -1.25
C PHE A 19 1.25 -1.15 -0.61
N SER A 20 0.52 -0.32 -1.34
CA SER A 20 -0.09 0.91 -0.81
C SER A 20 -1.37 1.24 -1.56
N SER A 21 -2.36 1.86 -0.95
CA SER A 21 -3.60 2.21 -1.67
C SER A 21 -3.38 3.28 -2.73
N SER A 22 -2.36 4.14 -2.59
CA SER A 22 -1.98 5.17 -3.57
C SER A 22 -0.47 5.32 -3.66
N ASP A 23 0.05 5.72 -4.83
CA ASP A 23 1.44 6.14 -4.98
C ASP A 23 1.65 7.65 -4.78
N SER A 24 0.60 8.38 -4.43
CA SER A 24 0.59 9.84 -4.26
C SER A 24 -0.11 10.24 -2.95
N GLY A 25 -0.13 11.53 -2.62
CA GLY A 25 -0.50 12.02 -1.28
C GLY A 25 0.58 11.74 -0.23
N GLY A 26 0.37 12.16 1.02
CA GLY A 26 1.39 12.06 2.07
C GLY A 26 1.92 10.63 2.28
N ALA A 27 1.02 9.69 2.57
CA ALA A 27 1.36 8.28 2.77
C ALA A 27 1.93 7.63 1.50
N GLY A 28 1.26 7.79 0.36
CA GLY A 28 1.68 7.20 -0.91
C GLY A 28 3.06 7.68 -1.39
N ILE A 29 3.37 8.97 -1.21
CA ILE A 29 4.72 9.52 -1.49
C ILE A 29 5.76 8.88 -0.56
N GLY A 30 5.43 8.68 0.72
CA GLY A 30 6.31 8.01 1.68
C GLY A 30 6.64 6.57 1.26
N ALA A 31 5.61 5.79 0.89
CA ALA A 31 5.76 4.43 0.39
C ALA A 31 6.61 4.40 -0.91
N ARG A 32 6.28 5.27 -1.87
CA ARG A 32 6.99 5.37 -3.16
C ARG A 32 8.46 5.75 -2.98
N ARG A 33 8.80 6.66 -2.07
CA ARG A 33 10.20 7.03 -1.77
C ARG A 33 11.01 5.85 -1.25
N LEU A 34 10.42 5.02 -0.38
CA LEU A 34 11.09 3.81 0.12
C LEU A 34 11.32 2.79 -1.01
N HIS A 35 10.30 2.55 -1.82
CA HIS A 35 10.38 1.72 -3.03
C HIS A 35 11.52 2.18 -3.96
N LEU A 36 11.53 3.47 -4.34
CA LEU A 36 12.54 4.03 -5.22
C LEU A 36 13.94 3.96 -4.62
N SER A 37 14.09 4.29 -3.32
CA SER A 37 15.39 4.20 -2.64
C SER A 37 15.98 2.79 -2.72
N LEU A 38 15.17 1.74 -2.52
CA LEU A 38 15.64 0.36 -2.64
C LEU A 38 16.06 0.02 -4.08
N ARG A 39 15.33 0.54 -5.08
CA ARG A 39 15.69 0.35 -6.50
C ARG A 39 17.02 1.04 -6.83
N ASP A 40 17.23 2.25 -6.32
CA ASP A 40 18.46 3.03 -6.53
C ASP A 40 19.69 2.32 -5.93
N HIS A 41 19.49 1.49 -4.90
CA HIS A 41 20.53 0.64 -4.31
C HIS A 41 20.65 -0.74 -4.99
N GLY A 42 20.05 -0.92 -6.18
CA GLY A 42 20.16 -2.13 -6.99
C GLY A 42 19.33 -3.31 -6.50
N LEU A 43 18.41 -3.10 -5.55
CA LEU A 43 17.51 -4.16 -5.08
C LEU A 43 16.28 -4.23 -5.99
N GLY A 44 16.08 -5.38 -6.64
CA GLY A 44 14.89 -5.64 -7.45
C GLY A 44 13.63 -5.66 -6.57
N ASN A 45 12.75 -4.68 -6.76
CA ASN A 45 11.47 -4.60 -6.06
C ASN A 45 10.39 -3.95 -6.92
N LEU A 46 9.13 -4.21 -6.56
CA LEU A 46 7.94 -3.68 -7.23
C LEU A 46 6.94 -3.16 -6.21
N MET A 47 6.09 -2.23 -6.63
CA MET A 47 5.03 -1.67 -5.80
C MET A 47 3.68 -1.76 -6.52
N TYR A 48 2.73 -2.43 -5.88
CA TYR A 48 1.34 -2.41 -6.30
C TYR A 48 0.55 -1.36 -5.56
N VAL A 49 -0.28 -0.64 -6.31
CA VAL A 49 -1.19 0.36 -5.75
C VAL A 49 -2.62 0.21 -6.24
N GLY A 50 -3.58 0.60 -5.42
CA GLY A 50 -4.99 0.70 -5.80
C GLY A 50 -5.25 1.86 -6.76
N LYS A 51 -4.49 2.95 -6.61
CA LYS A 51 -4.54 4.17 -7.42
C LYS A 51 -3.12 4.66 -7.73
N LYS A 52 -2.80 4.75 -9.02
CA LYS A 52 -1.51 5.19 -9.57
C LYS A 52 -1.68 6.55 -10.22
N GLN A 53 -0.98 7.56 -9.72
CA GLN A 53 -0.97 8.92 -10.26
C GLN A 53 0.44 9.38 -10.65
N SER A 54 1.49 8.69 -10.20
CA SER A 54 2.86 8.98 -10.63
C SER A 54 3.27 8.15 -11.86
N ASP A 55 4.31 8.60 -12.55
CA ASP A 55 5.04 7.89 -13.60
C ASP A 55 6.21 7.05 -13.06
N ALA A 56 6.31 6.90 -11.73
CA ALA A 56 7.45 6.25 -11.08
C ALA A 56 7.64 4.81 -11.56
N GLN A 57 8.90 4.45 -11.78
CA GLN A 57 9.32 3.14 -12.26
C GLN A 57 8.99 2.05 -11.23
N GLY A 58 8.51 0.89 -11.70
CA GLY A 58 8.24 -0.25 -10.83
C GLY A 58 6.98 -0.12 -9.98
N VAL A 59 6.15 0.90 -10.23
CA VAL A 59 4.85 1.11 -9.58
C VAL A 59 3.73 0.78 -10.55
N TYR A 60 2.83 -0.13 -10.18
CA TYR A 60 1.77 -0.66 -11.05
C TYR A 60 0.42 -0.80 -10.33
N ILE A 61 -0.67 -0.81 -11.08
CA ILE A 61 -1.94 -1.36 -10.61
C ILE A 61 -1.85 -2.89 -10.76
N PRO A 62 -2.18 -3.70 -9.73
CA PRO A 62 -2.11 -5.15 -9.87
C PRO A 62 -3.15 -5.63 -10.89
N PRO A 63 -2.78 -6.46 -11.88
CA PRO A 63 -3.73 -7.02 -12.83
C PRO A 63 -4.47 -8.20 -12.18
N VAL A 64 -5.43 -7.87 -11.31
CA VAL A 64 -6.23 -8.85 -10.56
C VAL A 64 -7.32 -9.43 -11.48
N PRO A 65 -7.42 -10.77 -11.62
CA PRO A 65 -8.46 -11.40 -12.42
C PRO A 65 -9.88 -10.93 -12.05
N GLY A 66 -10.68 -10.61 -13.06
CA GLY A 66 -12.06 -10.15 -12.86
C GLY A 66 -12.20 -8.68 -12.43
N GLN A 67 -11.09 -7.94 -12.28
CA GLN A 67 -11.13 -6.51 -11.97
C GLN A 67 -10.64 -5.66 -13.14
N LYS A 68 -11.26 -4.50 -13.30
CA LYS A 68 -10.90 -3.54 -14.35
C LYS A 68 -9.94 -2.49 -13.82
N ILE A 69 -9.00 -2.10 -14.67
CA ILE A 69 -8.16 -0.92 -14.50
C ILE A 69 -8.81 0.20 -15.30
N VAL A 70 -9.05 1.34 -14.67
CA VAL A 70 -9.70 2.50 -15.28
C VAL A 70 -8.80 3.73 -15.22
N GLU A 71 -8.87 4.56 -16.25
CA GLU A 71 -8.19 5.84 -16.28
C GLU A 71 -8.91 6.86 -15.40
N LEU A 72 -8.14 7.74 -14.76
CA LEU A 72 -8.67 8.77 -13.88
C LEU A 72 -8.79 10.11 -14.59
N PRO A 73 -9.82 10.92 -14.27
CA PRO A 73 -9.85 12.32 -14.65
C PRO A 73 -8.61 13.04 -14.13
N GLY A 74 -7.85 13.69 -15.03
CA GLY A 74 -6.59 14.36 -14.67
C GLY A 74 -5.35 13.47 -14.74
N GLY A 75 -5.48 12.23 -15.22
CA GLY A 75 -4.37 11.32 -15.47
C GLY A 75 -4.13 10.31 -14.34
N GLY A 76 -3.48 9.21 -14.72
CA GLY A 76 -3.28 8.05 -13.85
C GLY A 76 -4.33 6.97 -14.05
N MET A 77 -4.21 5.92 -13.25
CA MET A 77 -5.03 4.71 -13.34
C MET A 77 -5.45 4.27 -11.94
N ALA A 78 -6.56 3.56 -11.82
CA ALA A 78 -6.92 2.89 -10.58
C ALA A 78 -7.66 1.59 -10.85
N LEU A 79 -7.70 0.75 -9.84
CA LEU A 79 -8.55 -0.42 -9.79
C LEU A 79 -10.01 0.04 -9.60
N GLU A 80 -10.92 -0.39 -10.47
CA GLU A 80 -12.32 0.04 -10.46
C GLU A 80 -12.98 -0.22 -9.09
N ASN A 81 -12.80 -1.42 -8.54
CA ASN A 81 -13.37 -1.79 -7.24
C ASN A 81 -12.84 -0.91 -6.11
N TYR A 82 -11.55 -0.57 -6.14
CA TYR A 82 -10.96 0.35 -5.17
C TYR A 82 -11.63 1.73 -5.24
N LEU A 83 -11.85 2.27 -6.44
CA LEU A 83 -12.56 3.54 -6.62
C LEU A 83 -14.02 3.47 -6.16
N LEU A 84 -14.71 2.36 -6.42
CA LEU A 84 -16.10 2.16 -5.98
C LEU A 84 -16.20 2.12 -4.46
N LEU A 85 -15.28 1.43 -3.79
CA LEU A 85 -15.14 1.41 -2.33
C LEU A 85 -14.87 2.81 -1.77
N GLU A 86 -13.88 3.52 -2.32
CA GLU A 86 -13.54 4.90 -1.94
C GLU A 86 -14.76 5.83 -2.06
N ARG A 87 -15.46 5.79 -3.20
CA ARG A 87 -16.65 6.63 -3.46
C ARG A 87 -17.81 6.28 -2.52
N SER A 88 -18.07 4.99 -2.30
CA SER A 88 -19.13 4.53 -1.41
C SER A 88 -18.89 4.97 0.03
N TRP A 89 -17.63 4.88 0.48
CA TRP A 89 -17.23 5.32 1.81
C TRP A 89 -17.34 6.83 1.98
N LEU A 90 -16.81 7.61 1.04
CA LEU A 90 -16.93 9.08 1.05
C LEU A 90 -18.40 9.53 1.07
N GLY A 91 -19.26 8.86 0.30
CA GLY A 91 -20.71 9.11 0.33
C GLY A 91 -21.34 8.81 1.70
N THR A 92 -20.86 7.79 2.39
CA THR A 92 -21.33 7.44 3.75
C THR A 92 -20.88 8.47 4.78
N VAL A 93 -19.61 8.84 4.78
CA VAL A 93 -19.05 9.88 5.67
C VAL A 93 -19.78 11.20 5.45
N HIS A 94 -20.02 11.61 4.19
CA HIS A 94 -20.73 12.84 3.90
C HIS A 94 -22.19 12.85 4.40
N ARG A 95 -22.89 11.71 4.32
CA ARG A 95 -24.25 11.58 4.88
C ARG A 95 -24.25 11.60 6.42
N GLN A 96 -23.28 10.95 7.05
CA GLN A 96 -23.23 10.84 8.52
C GLN A 96 -22.73 12.12 9.19
N TYR A 97 -21.88 12.90 8.51
CA TYR A 97 -21.27 14.09 9.06
C TYR A 97 -21.47 15.31 8.14
N PRO A 98 -22.68 15.78 7.85
CA PRO A 98 -22.94 16.80 6.81
C PRO A 98 -22.21 18.14 7.00
N ASN A 99 -21.84 18.48 8.25
CA ASN A 99 -21.17 19.74 8.61
C ASN A 99 -19.63 19.63 8.68
N HIS A 100 -19.07 18.49 8.28
CA HIS A 100 -17.63 18.26 8.31
C HIS A 100 -16.91 19.07 7.21
N SER A 101 -15.66 19.47 7.45
CA SER A 101 -14.87 20.17 6.43
C SER A 101 -14.66 19.25 5.23
N LYS A 102 -14.83 19.75 4.00
CA LYS A 102 -14.59 18.97 2.77
C LYS A 102 -13.12 18.50 2.63
N ASN A 103 -12.25 18.97 3.51
CA ASN A 103 -10.82 18.71 3.56
C ASN A 103 -10.45 17.74 4.70
N LEU A 104 -11.41 17.12 5.39
CA LEU A 104 -11.10 16.10 6.39
C LEU A 104 -10.32 14.97 5.74
N GLU A 105 -9.09 14.82 6.22
CA GLU A 105 -8.19 13.76 5.81
C GLU A 105 -8.79 12.41 6.17
N TYR A 106 -8.57 11.48 5.24
CA TYR A 106 -9.28 10.22 5.04
C TYR A 106 -9.55 9.42 6.32
N PHE A 107 -10.83 9.30 6.69
CA PHE A 107 -11.27 8.15 7.47
C PHE A 107 -10.91 6.86 6.73
N THR A 108 -10.34 5.88 7.44
CA THR A 108 -10.04 4.54 6.92
C THR A 108 -11.24 3.99 6.14
N ILE A 109 -11.03 3.68 4.86
CA ILE A 109 -12.05 3.02 4.03
C ILE A 109 -12.24 1.60 4.58
N PRO A 110 -13.43 1.26 5.11
CA PRO A 110 -13.72 -0.10 5.50
C PRO A 110 -13.90 -0.94 4.23
N GLY A 111 -13.27 -2.10 4.20
CA GLY A 111 -13.35 -3.03 3.07
C GLY A 111 -12.06 -3.16 2.28
N GLN A 112 -12.10 -4.06 1.32
CA GLN A 112 -10.92 -4.57 0.62
C GLN A 112 -11.30 -4.78 -0.83
N SER A 113 -10.52 -4.19 -1.73
CA SER A 113 -10.73 -4.38 -3.17
C SER A 113 -10.01 -5.59 -3.72
N VAL A 114 -8.94 -6.07 -3.06
CA VAL A 114 -8.05 -7.11 -3.58
C VAL A 114 -7.74 -8.18 -2.54
N GLN A 115 -7.87 -9.43 -2.97
CA GLN A 115 -7.38 -10.62 -2.27
C GLN A 115 -5.94 -10.91 -2.68
N LEU A 116 -5.06 -11.20 -1.71
CA LEU A 116 -3.63 -11.34 -1.96
C LEU A 116 -3.25 -12.46 -2.93
N ASP A 117 -3.96 -13.58 -2.89
CA ASP A 117 -3.68 -14.73 -3.76
C ASP A 117 -3.94 -14.42 -5.24
N ALA A 118 -4.73 -13.38 -5.50
CA ALA A 118 -5.01 -12.89 -6.85
C ALA A 118 -4.00 -11.84 -7.33
N VAL A 119 -3.03 -11.44 -6.49
CA VAL A 119 -1.98 -10.48 -6.84
C VAL A 119 -0.79 -11.21 -7.47
N PRO A 120 -0.39 -10.86 -8.71
CA PRO A 120 0.80 -11.47 -9.32
C PRO A 120 2.05 -11.18 -8.51
N LEU A 121 3.02 -12.09 -8.54
CA LEU A 121 4.31 -11.99 -7.81
C LEU A 121 4.20 -12.06 -6.29
N PHE A 122 3.00 -12.08 -5.70
CA PHE A 122 2.85 -12.27 -4.26
C PHE A 122 3.46 -13.60 -3.80
N ALA A 123 3.16 -14.69 -4.51
CA ALA A 123 3.71 -16.02 -4.24
C ALA A 123 5.25 -16.06 -4.34
N ASP A 124 5.85 -15.28 -5.25
CA ASP A 124 7.30 -15.26 -5.49
C ASP A 124 8.08 -14.28 -4.61
N ALA A 125 7.38 -13.42 -3.85
CA ALA A 125 8.02 -12.43 -3.00
C ALA A 125 8.58 -13.05 -1.71
N ASP A 126 9.81 -12.67 -1.35
CA ASP A 126 10.45 -13.04 -0.08
C ASP A 126 10.05 -12.10 1.05
N VAL A 127 9.79 -10.83 0.70
CA VAL A 127 9.40 -9.76 1.63
C VAL A 127 8.15 -9.07 1.12
N ILE A 128 7.14 -8.98 1.96
CA ILE A 128 5.94 -8.18 1.74
C ILE A 128 6.07 -6.90 2.56
N SER A 129 5.98 -5.75 1.92
CA SER A 129 6.05 -4.45 2.59
C SER A 129 4.77 -3.67 2.39
N MET A 130 4.05 -3.44 3.49
CA MET A 130 2.75 -2.76 3.48
C MET A 130 2.90 -1.34 4.00
N HIS A 131 2.24 -0.40 3.33
CA HIS A 131 2.16 0.99 3.75
C HIS A 131 0.80 1.56 3.34
N TRP A 132 -0.08 1.81 4.32
CA TRP A 132 -1.43 2.37 4.10
C TRP A 132 -2.22 1.63 3.01
N ILE A 133 -2.74 0.44 3.36
CA ILE A 133 -3.43 -0.47 2.43
C ILE A 133 -4.97 -0.43 2.52
N SER A 134 -5.53 0.54 3.25
CA SER A 134 -6.97 0.67 3.48
C SER A 134 -7.77 0.77 2.18
N GLY A 135 -8.87 0.03 2.09
CA GLY A 135 -9.71 -0.07 0.89
C GLY A 135 -9.07 -0.89 -0.24
N PHE A 136 -7.74 -1.05 -0.24
CA PHE A 136 -7.01 -1.71 -1.32
C PHE A 136 -6.83 -3.19 -1.06
N LEU A 137 -6.10 -3.55 0.00
CA LEU A 137 -5.68 -4.92 0.28
C LEU A 137 -6.27 -5.43 1.60
N ASP A 138 -6.61 -6.72 1.64
CA ASP A 138 -6.97 -7.42 2.87
C ASP A 138 -5.79 -7.48 3.86
N PRO A 139 -5.90 -6.90 5.08
CA PRO A 139 -4.89 -7.06 6.13
C PRO A 139 -5.02 -8.38 6.90
N VAL A 140 -6.11 -9.15 6.72
CA VAL A 140 -6.32 -10.47 7.34
C VAL A 140 -5.57 -11.50 6.51
N LEU A 141 -4.30 -11.68 6.88
CA LEU A 141 -3.40 -12.60 6.22
C LEU A 141 -3.41 -13.92 6.96
N SER A 142 -3.70 -15.02 6.26
CA SER A 142 -3.55 -16.34 6.87
C SER A 142 -2.07 -16.66 7.06
N ALA A 143 -1.77 -17.43 8.11
CA ALA A 143 -0.41 -17.94 8.32
C ALA A 143 0.12 -18.74 7.12
N ALA A 144 -0.78 -19.40 6.39
CA ALA A 144 -0.45 -20.12 5.16
C ALA A 144 -0.01 -19.17 4.04
N GLN A 145 -0.70 -18.03 3.84
CA GLN A 145 -0.34 -17.03 2.82
C GLN A 145 1.00 -16.35 3.10
N LEU A 146 1.40 -16.26 4.37
CA LEU A 146 2.66 -15.66 4.79
C LEU A 146 3.80 -16.66 5.01
N ALA A 147 3.55 -17.97 4.84
CA ALA A 147 4.54 -18.99 5.13
C ALA A 147 5.83 -18.76 4.32
N GLY A 148 6.95 -18.64 5.02
CA GLY A 148 8.27 -18.40 4.42
C GLY A 148 8.54 -16.95 3.98
N LYS A 149 7.59 -16.03 4.16
CA LYS A 149 7.71 -14.61 3.78
C LYS A 149 7.97 -13.74 4.99
N LYS A 150 8.78 -12.69 4.84
CA LYS A 150 8.91 -11.64 5.85
C LYS A 150 7.86 -10.57 5.62
N LEU A 151 7.06 -10.26 6.64
CA LEU A 151 6.10 -9.17 6.59
C LEU A 151 6.70 -7.92 7.26
N THR A 152 6.64 -6.78 6.57
CA THR A 152 6.99 -5.48 7.13
C THR A 152 5.81 -4.53 6.97
N TRP A 153 5.56 -3.73 8.00
CA TRP A 153 4.56 -2.68 7.96
C TRP A 153 5.24 -1.35 8.26
N THR A 154 5.25 -0.45 7.28
CA THR A 154 5.87 0.87 7.43
C THR A 154 4.79 1.87 7.81
N VAL A 155 4.84 2.33 9.07
CA VAL A 155 3.96 3.39 9.58
C VAL A 155 4.69 4.72 9.48
N ARG A 156 4.24 5.61 8.58
CA ARG A 156 4.85 6.94 8.38
C ARG A 156 3.94 8.10 8.76
N ASP A 157 2.73 7.78 9.22
CA ASP A 157 1.75 8.71 9.79
C ASP A 157 1.16 8.12 11.07
N GLN A 158 0.52 8.95 11.91
CA GLN A 158 -0.09 8.49 13.16
C GLN A 158 -1.44 7.79 12.96
N ASN A 159 -1.98 7.76 11.74
CA ASN A 159 -3.32 7.26 11.44
C ASN A 159 -3.55 5.79 11.90
N PRO A 160 -2.59 4.84 11.72
CA PRO A 160 -2.75 3.47 12.21
C PRO A 160 -2.93 3.36 13.73
N PHE A 161 -2.51 4.40 14.47
CA PHE A 161 -2.63 4.47 15.94
C PHE A 161 -3.81 5.33 16.40
N THR A 162 -4.28 6.29 15.59
CA THR A 162 -5.30 7.28 15.99
C THR A 162 -6.67 7.03 15.37
N GLY A 163 -6.79 6.12 14.41
CA GLY A 163 -8.06 5.82 13.73
C GLY A 163 -8.56 6.94 12.80
N GLY A 164 -7.68 7.84 12.37
CA GLY A 164 -8.04 8.89 11.39
C GLY A 164 -7.23 10.19 11.44
N CYS A 165 -6.26 10.36 12.34
CA CYS A 165 -5.47 11.60 12.44
C CYS A 165 -3.99 11.36 12.08
N HIS A 166 -3.48 12.08 11.08
CA HIS A 166 -2.09 11.93 10.60
C HIS A 166 -1.05 12.66 11.48
N TYR A 167 -1.46 13.67 12.29
CA TYR A 167 -0.66 14.37 13.31
C TYR A 167 -1.45 14.70 14.58
N THR A 168 -0.78 14.73 15.75
CA THR A 168 -1.29 15.35 16.99
C THR A 168 -1.47 16.85 16.76
N GLY A 169 -2.72 17.25 16.48
CA GLY A 169 -3.09 18.61 16.12
C GLY A 169 -4.41 18.69 15.34
N ASP A 170 -4.79 17.61 14.64
CA ASP A 170 -6.07 17.51 13.91
C ASP A 170 -7.20 16.86 14.72
N SER A 171 -7.02 16.70 16.03
CA SER A 171 -8.05 16.17 16.92
C SER A 171 -9.10 17.25 17.25
N LEU A 172 -10.36 16.96 16.90
CA LEU A 172 -11.59 17.65 17.31
C LEU A 172 -11.88 17.56 18.83
N LEU A 173 -10.88 17.75 19.70
CA LEU A 173 -11.08 17.92 21.14
C LEU A 173 -10.64 19.30 21.62
N SER A 174 -10.82 20.32 20.78
CA SER A 174 -10.88 21.72 21.22
C SER A 174 -12.23 22.30 20.80
N GLY A 175 -13.23 22.02 21.62
CA GLY A 175 -14.56 22.61 21.64
C GLY A 175 -15.13 22.42 23.02
#